data_AF-A0A136HD00-F1
#
_entry.id   AF-A0A136HD00-F1
#
_cell.length_a   1.000
_cell.length_b   1.000
_cell.length_c   1.000
_cell.angle_alpha   90.00
_cell.angle_beta   90.00
_cell.angle_gamma   90.00
#
_symmetry.space_group_name_H-M   'P 1'
#
loop_
_entity.id
_entity.type
_entity.pdbx_description
1 polymer ?
#
loop_
_entity_poly.entity_id
_entity_poly.type
_entity_poly.pdbx_seq_one_letter_code
_entity_poly.pdbx_strand_id
1 'polypeptide(L)'
;MENLTAITILLSYWLTIGLLAKWCAKREQPTYIAFLIGAVTCVISAGLVLGASSLYHAKLMLVSNSIEMTALLFVGLAIMGGWRCTDRTKKAGQTE
;
A
#
# COMPACT_ATOMS: atom_id res chain seq x y z
N MET A 1 0.63 24.25 4.52
CA MET A 1 1.08 23.10 5.36
C MET A 1 0.55 21.76 4.85
N GLU A 2 -0.58 21.72 4.14
CA GLU A 2 -1.17 20.49 3.59
C GLU A 2 -0.31 19.74 2.56
N ASN A 3 0.49 20.45 1.76
CA ASN A 3 1.38 19.79 0.80
C ASN A 3 2.53 19.04 1.49
N LEU A 4 2.99 19.53 2.64
CA LEU A 4 4.11 18.93 3.37
C LEU A 4 3.70 17.60 3.99
N THR A 5 2.49 17.54 4.57
CA THR A 5 1.92 16.31 5.15
C THR A 5 1.66 15.27 4.07
N ALA A 6 1.10 15.65 2.92
CA ALA A 6 0.90 14.75 1.79
C ALA A 6 2.21 14.13 1.28
N ILE A 7 3.26 14.96 1.11
CA ILE A 7 4.59 14.50 0.67
C ILE A 7 5.23 13.57 1.71
N THR A 8 5.08 13.88 3.00
CA THR A 8 5.68 13.08 4.09
C THR A 8 4.99 11.70 4.18
N ILE A 9 3.67 11.66 4.00
CA ILE A 9 2.90 10.40 3.93
C ILE A 9 3.30 9.59 2.69
N LEU A 10 3.49 10.25 1.54
CA LEU A 10 3.93 9.59 0.31
C LEU A 10 5.33 8.97 0.48
N LEU A 11 6.26 9.71 1.07
CA LEU A 11 7.62 9.25 1.33
C LEU A 11 7.66 8.10 2.35
N SER A 12 6.91 8.20 3.44
CA SER A 12 6.85 7.15 4.45
C SER A 12 6.24 5.86 3.90
N TYR A 13 5.22 5.96 3.06
CA TYR A 13 4.62 4.85 2.33
C TYR A 13 5.63 4.18 1.37
N TRP A 14 6.38 4.98 0.60
CA TRP A 14 7.42 4.45 -0.28
C TRP A 14 8.55 3.76 0.47
N LEU A 15 8.97 4.33 1.61
CA LEU A 15 9.97 3.74 2.49
C LEU A 15 9.50 2.42 3.08
N THR A 16 8.26 2.36 3.60
CA THR A 16 7.70 1.13 4.18
C THR A 16 7.60 0.02 3.16
N ILE A 17 7.10 0.30 1.94
CA ILE A 17 7.04 -0.70 0.87
C ILE A 17 8.43 -1.13 0.43
N GLY A 18 9.38 -0.20 0.30
CA GLY A 18 10.76 -0.51 -0.04
C GLY A 18 11.45 -1.41 0.98
N LEU A 19 11.25 -1.14 2.28
CA LEU A 19 11.76 -1.95 3.39
C LEU A 19 11.10 -3.32 3.45
N LEU A 20 9.77 -3.40 3.30
CA LEU A 20 9.03 -4.66 3.24
C LEU A 20 9.51 -5.54 2.09
N ALA A 21 9.66 -4.95 0.90
CA ALA A 21 10.13 -5.66 -0.27
C ALA A 21 11.56 -6.19 -0.08
N LYS A 22 12.44 -5.38 0.52
CA LYS A 22 13.82 -5.77 0.85
C LYS A 22 13.84 -6.89 1.90
N TRP A 23 12.94 -6.85 2.88
CA TRP A 23 12.80 -7.89 3.91
C TRP A 23 12.28 -9.20 3.31
N CYS A 24 11.29 -9.14 2.42
CA CYS A 24 10.77 -10.30 1.69
C CYS A 24 11.85 -10.95 0.81
N ALA A 25 12.64 -10.13 0.10
CA ALA A 25 13.76 -10.61 -0.69
C ALA A 25 14.85 -11.27 0.16
N LYS A 26 15.21 -10.66 1.30
CA LYS A 26 16.23 -11.21 2.23
C LYS A 26 15.81 -12.54 2.86
N ARG A 27 14.51 -12.80 3.00
CA ARG A 27 13.97 -14.05 3.56
C ARG A 27 13.59 -15.08 2.49
N GLU A 28 13.99 -14.87 1.23
CA GLU A 28 13.68 -15.74 0.10
C GLU A 28 12.18 -16.10 0.04
N GLN A 29 11.32 -15.13 0.39
CA GLN A 29 9.90 -15.38 0.45
C GLN A 29 9.36 -15.63 -0.96
N PRO A 30 8.48 -16.63 -1.14
CA PRO A 30 7.87 -16.88 -2.44
C PRO A 30 7.10 -15.64 -2.90
N THR A 31 7.11 -15.40 -4.21
CA THR A 31 6.56 -14.21 -4.87
C THR A 31 5.09 -13.96 -4.52
N TYR A 32 4.32 -15.03 -4.26
CA TYR A 32 2.93 -14.94 -3.79
C TYR A 32 2.81 -14.32 -2.39
N ILE A 33 3.71 -14.66 -1.45
CA ILE A 33 3.72 -14.07 -0.11
C ILE A 33 4.15 -12.60 -0.17
N ALA A 34 5.15 -12.27 -0.99
CA ALA A 34 5.56 -10.88 -1.20
C ALA A 34 4.42 -10.02 -1.77
N PHE A 35 3.63 -10.58 -2.70
CA PHE A 35 2.43 -9.93 -3.24
C PHE A 35 1.39 -9.67 -2.14
N LEU A 36 1.05 -10.69 -1.35
CA LEU A 36 0.09 -10.58 -0.26
C LEU A 36 0.50 -9.53 0.77
N ILE A 37 1.77 -9.54 1.20
CA ILE A 37 2.27 -8.58 2.18
C ILE A 37 2.16 -7.16 1.62
N GLY A 38 2.57 -6.92 0.37
CA GLY A 38 2.44 -5.61 -0.29
C GLY A 38 0.99 -5.14 -0.41
N ALA A 39 0.09 -6.04 -0.83
CA ALA A 39 -1.33 -5.77 -0.98
C ALA A 39 -2.00 -5.42 0.37
N VAL A 40 -1.78 -6.25 1.39
CA VAL A 40 -2.36 -6.06 2.73
C VAL A 40 -1.88 -4.75 3.35
N THR A 41 -0.59 -4.44 3.25
CA THR A 41 -0.03 -3.20 3.83
C THR A 41 -0.64 -1.97 3.17
N CYS A 42 -0.87 -2.03 1.85
CA CYS A 42 -1.48 -0.94 1.08
C CYS A 42 -2.97 -0.75 1.43
N VAL A 43 -3.71 -1.84 1.61
CA VAL A 43 -5.12 -1.80 2.03
C VAL A 43 -5.25 -1.27 3.46
N ILE A 44 -4.41 -1.74 4.39
CA ILE A 44 -4.44 -1.28 5.78
C ILE A 44 -4.17 0.22 5.84
N SER A 45 -3.14 0.70 5.16
CA SER A 45 -2.79 2.14 5.15
C SER A 45 -3.89 3.01 4.54
N ALA A 46 -4.46 2.61 3.40
CA ALA A 46 -5.59 3.32 2.80
C ALA A 46 -6.84 3.30 3.72
N GLY A 47 -7.11 2.17 4.38
CA GLY A 47 -8.21 2.04 5.36
C GLY A 47 -8.00 2.90 6.59
N LEU A 48 -6.77 3.02 7.08
CA LEU A 48 -6.40 3.86 8.21
C LEU A 48 -6.59 5.35 7.87
N VAL A 49 -6.19 5.77 6.68
CA VAL A 49 -6.39 7.15 6.22
C VAL A 49 -7.87 7.47 6.08
N LEU A 50 -8.65 6.62 5.40
CA LEU A 50 -10.10 6.84 5.27
C LEU A 50 -10.83 6.77 6.61
N GLY A 51 -10.45 5.85 7.50
CA GLY A 51 -11.02 5.74 8.83
C GLY A 51 -10.71 6.94 9.71
N ALA A 52 -9.46 7.40 9.72
CA ALA A 52 -9.04 8.60 10.45
C ALA A 52 -9.75 9.84 9.93
N SER A 53 -9.82 10.02 8.61
CA SER A 53 -10.56 11.12 7.98
C SER A 53 -12.07 11.04 8.27
N SER A 54 -12.64 9.84 8.29
CA SER A 54 -14.06 9.64 8.61
C SER A 54 -14.40 10.01 10.05
N LEU A 55 -13.51 9.69 11.00
CA LEU A 55 -13.65 10.09 12.40
C LEU A 55 -13.50 11.61 12.56
N TYR A 56 -12.54 12.21 11.85
CA TYR A 56 -12.27 13.65 11.93
C TYR A 56 -13.40 14.51 11.36
N HIS A 57 -14.05 14.07 10.29
CA HIS A 57 -15.16 14.79 9.65
C HIS A 57 -16.55 14.29 10.08
N ALA A 58 -16.64 13.31 11.00
CA ALA A 58 -17.88 12.67 11.46
C ALA A 58 -18.81 12.21 10.32
N LYS A 59 -18.24 11.93 9.14
CA LYS A 59 -18.92 11.47 7.93
C LYS A 59 -18.06 10.43 7.25
N LEU A 60 -18.70 9.39 6.72
CA LEU A 60 -18.05 8.40 5.87
C LEU A 60 -17.51 9.10 4.61
N MET A 61 -16.20 9.34 4.57
CA MET A 61 -15.52 9.84 3.38
C MET A 61 -15.36 8.69 2.39
N LEU A 62 -16.38 8.50 1.57
CA LEU A 62 -16.36 7.62 0.41
C LEU A 62 -15.82 8.40 -0.79
N VAL A 63 -14.96 7.77 -1.58
CA VAL A 63 -14.48 8.37 -2.84
C VAL A 63 -15.68 8.53 -3.77
N SER A 64 -15.93 9.76 -4.21
CA SER A 64 -17.10 10.11 -5.02
C SER A 64 -18.45 9.73 -4.37
N ASN A 65 -18.50 9.67 -3.02
CA ASN A 65 -19.66 9.21 -2.25
C ASN A 65 -20.17 7.80 -2.64
N SER A 66 -19.32 6.99 -3.28
CA SER A 66 -19.69 5.72 -3.89
C SER A 66 -18.84 4.58 -3.31
N ILE A 67 -19.51 3.59 -2.73
CA ILE A 67 -18.87 2.40 -2.14
C ILE A 67 -18.13 1.62 -3.22
N GLU A 68 -18.72 1.51 -4.41
CA GLU A 68 -18.13 0.77 -5.54
C GLU A 68 -16.81 1.39 -6.01
N MET A 69 -16.76 2.72 -6.20
CA MET A 69 -15.51 3.41 -6.57
C MET A 69 -14.45 3.29 -5.48
N THR A 70 -14.86 3.37 -4.22
CA THR A 70 -13.93 3.23 -3.08
C THR A 70 -13.36 1.81 -3.06
N ALA A 71 -14.20 0.79 -3.21
CA ALA A 71 -13.77 -0.61 -3.28
C ALA A 71 -12.85 -0.89 -4.48
N LEU A 72 -13.18 -0.37 -5.66
CA LEU A 72 -12.32 -0.47 -6.85
C LEU A 72 -10.96 0.17 -6.64
N LEU A 73 -10.91 1.32 -5.96
CA LEU A 73 -9.65 1.97 -5.58
C LEU A 73 -8.84 1.13 -4.59
N PHE A 74 -9.48 0.51 -3.60
CA PHE A 74 -8.81 -0.42 -2.69
C PHE A 74 -8.23 -1.62 -3.42
N VAL A 75 -8.97 -2.21 -4.37
CA VAL A 75 -8.49 -3.32 -5.19
C VAL A 75 -7.32 -2.86 -6.07
N GLY A 76 -7.43 -1.70 -6.71
CA GLY A 76 -6.34 -1.12 -7.51
C GLY A 76 -5.08 -0.88 -6.68
N LEU A 77 -5.21 -0.30 -5.48
CA LEU A 77 -4.12 -0.09 -4.54
C LEU A 77 -3.50 -1.41 -4.06
N ALA A 78 -4.31 -2.41 -3.74
CA ALA A 78 -3.86 -3.74 -3.35
C ALA A 78 -3.00 -4.39 -4.45
N ILE A 79 -3.49 -4.35 -5.71
CA ILE A 79 -2.77 -4.88 -6.86
C ILE A 79 -1.47 -4.10 -7.07
N MET A 80 -1.51 -2.77 -7.05
CA MET A 80 -0.33 -1.94 -7.29
C MET A 80 0.75 -2.15 -6.21
N GLY A 81 0.35 -2.21 -4.93
CA GLY A 81 1.23 -2.46 -3.79
C GLY A 81 1.82 -3.87 -3.81
N GLY A 82 1.00 -4.89 -4.09
CA GLY A 82 1.45 -6.26 -4.24
C GLY A 82 2.45 -6.42 -5.39
N TRP A 83 2.15 -5.85 -6.56
CA TRP A 83 3.00 -5.97 -7.75
C TRP A 83 4.37 -5.29 -7.54
N ARG A 84 4.40 -4.16 -6.80
CA ARG A 84 5.63 -3.46 -6.41
C ARG A 84 6.55 -4.34 -5.57
N CYS A 85 6.00 -5.08 -4.61
CA CYS A 85 6.75 -6.01 -3.76
C CYS A 85 7.24 -7.23 -4.58
N THR A 86 6.38 -7.80 -5.43
CA THR A 86 6.73 -8.93 -6.29
C THR A 86 7.87 -8.60 -7.26
N ASP A 87 7.82 -7.44 -7.93
CA ASP A 87 8.86 -6.99 -8.88
C ASP A 87 10.25 -6.91 -8.20
N ARG A 88 10.29 -6.38 -6.98
CA ARG A 88 11.52 -6.28 -6.18
C ARG A 88 12.06 -7.65 -5.76
N THR A 89 11.20 -8.58 -5.33
CA THR A 89 11.62 -9.95 -5.00
C THR A 89 12.10 -10.74 -6.21
N LYS A 90 11.46 -10.55 -7.37
CA LYS A 90 11.83 -11.22 -8.62
C LYS A 90 13.19 -10.75 -9.14
N LYS A 91 13.49 -9.45 -9.04
CA LYS A 91 14.81 -8.89 -9.35
C LYS A 91 15.90 -9.36 -8.39
N ALA A 92 15.58 -9.49 -7.09
CA ALA A 92 16.54 -9.98 -6.10
C ALA A 92 16.95 -11.44 -6.37
N GLY A 93 16.00 -12.33 -6.69
CA GLY A 93 16.28 -13.73 -7.03
C GLY A 93 16.94 -13.96 -8.40
N GLN A 94 17.07 -12.93 -9.24
CA GLN A 94 17.85 -13.01 -10.51
C GLN A 94 19.30 -12.55 -10.34
N THR A 95 19.71 -12.12 -9.14
CA THR A 95 21.08 -11.63 -8.87
C THR A 95 21.94 -12.70 -8.18
N GLU A 96 21.60 -13.97 -8.36
CA GLU A 96 22.39 -15.14 -7.96
C GLU A 96 22.88 -15.91 -9.19
#